data_AF-A0A0F8Z8M0-F1
#
_entry.id   AF-A0A0F8Z8M0-F1
#
_cell.length_a   1.000
_cell.length_b   1.000
_cell.length_c   1.000
_cell.angle_alpha   90.00
_cell.angle_beta   90.00
_cell.angle_gamma   90.00
#
_symmetry.space_group_name_H-M   'P 1'
#
loop_
_entity.id
_entity.type
_entity.pdbx_description
1 polymer ?
#
loop_
_entity_poly.entity_id
_entity_poly.type
_entity_poly.pdbx_seq_one_letter_code
_entity_poly.pdbx_strand_id
1 'polypeptide(L)'
;MNTKGQTLFFLLMIAIVIVILALALAPALSETINNTRNATSGDTLGMDCNNSSISDFDKAACVSVDLGLFYWTIGLITLAGALF
;
A
#
# COMPACT_ATOMS: atom_id res chain seq x y z
N MET A 1 -27.65 15.34 25.05
CA MET A 1 -26.60 14.67 24.25
C MET A 1 -25.84 15.74 23.47
N ASN A 2 -24.53 15.87 23.68
CA ASN A 2 -23.69 16.76 22.90
C ASN A 2 -23.29 16.05 21.59
N THR A 3 -24.11 16.20 20.56
CA THR A 3 -23.98 15.50 19.28
C THR A 3 -22.64 15.79 18.61
N LYS A 4 -22.14 17.03 18.68
CA LYS A 4 -20.87 17.43 18.04
C LYS A 4 -19.65 16.72 18.63
N GLY A 5 -19.60 16.57 19.95
CA GLY A 5 -18.51 15.87 20.63
C GLY A 5 -18.54 14.36 20.39
N GLN A 6 -19.75 13.77 20.33
CA GLN A 6 -19.92 12.35 19.99
C GLN A 6 -19.50 12.07 18.54
N THR A 7 -19.88 12.91 17.57
CA THR A 7 -19.49 12.71 16.17
C THR A 7 -17.97 12.75 15.98
N LEU A 8 -17.28 13.69 16.63
CA LEU A 8 -15.81 13.78 16.58
C LEU A 8 -15.14 12.50 17.13
N PHE A 9 -15.64 11.98 18.25
CA PHE A 9 -15.13 10.74 18.84
C PHE A 9 -15.34 9.52 17.93
N PHE A 10 -16.51 9.42 17.29
CA PHE A 10 -16.79 8.34 16.34
C PHE A 10 -15.88 8.43 15.10
N LEU A 11 -15.65 9.62 14.56
CA LEU A 11 -14.72 9.81 13.44
C LEU A 11 -13.28 9.43 13.79
N LEU A 12 -12.81 9.82 14.97
CA LEU A 12 -11.49 9.43 15.48
C LEU A 12 -11.37 7.91 15.63
N MET A 13 -12.42 7.25 16.12
CA MET A 13 -12.44 5.78 16.25
C MET A 13 -12.38 5.10 14.87
N ILE A 14 -13.11 5.59 13.88
CA ILE A 14 -13.08 5.08 12.49
C ILE A 14 -11.68 5.27 11.89
N ALA A 15 -11.07 6.44 12.06
CA ALA A 15 -9.73 6.72 11.55
C ALA A 15 -8.69 5.76 12.15
N ILE A 16 -8.75 5.48 13.45
CA ILE A 16 -7.87 4.50 14.11
C ILE A 16 -8.08 3.11 13.54
N VAL A 17 -9.32 2.68 13.33
CA VAL A 17 -9.63 1.38 12.72
C VAL A 17 -9.03 1.27 11.32
N ILE A 18 -9.15 2.30 10.49
CA ILE A 18 -8.57 2.34 9.14
C ILE A 18 -7.04 2.20 9.20
N VAL A 19 -6.38 2.90 10.12
CA VAL A 19 -4.92 2.80 10.30
C VAL A 19 -4.48 1.41 10.75
N ILE A 20 -5.22 0.79 11.68
CA ILE A 20 -4.93 -0.58 12.13
C ILE A 20 -5.09 -1.56 10.97
N LEU A 21 -6.16 -1.41 10.16
CA LEU A 21 -6.37 -2.23 8.98
C LEU A 21 -5.22 -2.06 7.97
N ALA A 22 -4.80 -0.81 7.73
CA ALA A 22 -3.68 -0.49 6.85
C ALA A 22 -2.41 -1.25 7.22
N LEU A 23 -2.05 -1.22 8.51
CA LEU A 23 -0.87 -1.88 9.05
C LEU A 23 -1.00 -3.40 9.02
N ALA A 24 -2.20 -3.94 9.28
CA ALA A 24 -2.46 -5.37 9.23
C ALA A 24 -2.33 -5.95 7.81
N LEU A 25 -2.72 -5.18 6.78
CA LEU A 25 -2.59 -5.58 5.37
C LEU A 25 -1.20 -5.30 4.76
N ALA A 26 -0.37 -4.48 5.41
CA ALA A 26 0.98 -4.14 4.95
C ALA A 26 1.87 -5.35 4.61
N PRO A 27 1.96 -6.43 5.42
CA PRO A 27 2.79 -7.59 5.09
C PRO A 27 2.30 -8.36 3.85
N ALA A 28 1.00 -8.50 3.66
CA ALA A 28 0.46 -9.16 2.46
C ALA A 28 0.76 -8.33 1.20
N LEU A 29 0.72 -7.01 1.32
CA LEU A 29 1.06 -6.10 0.24
C LEU A 29 2.56 -6.15 -0.09
N SER A 30 3.44 -6.18 0.93
CA SER A 30 4.88 -6.26 0.72
C SER A 30 5.29 -7.60 0.09
N GLU A 31 4.64 -8.69 0.48
CA GLU A 31 4.83 -10.00 -0.16
C GLU A 31 4.45 -9.97 -1.64
N THR A 32 3.31 -9.35 -1.97
CA THR A 32 2.87 -9.18 -3.37
C THR A 32 3.89 -8.38 -4.19
N ILE A 33 4.35 -7.24 -3.65
CA ILE A 33 5.36 -6.39 -4.29
C ILE A 33 6.68 -7.15 -4.49
N ASN A 34 7.13 -7.90 -3.49
CA ASN A 34 8.34 -8.71 -3.58
C ASN A 34 8.21 -9.81 -4.63
N ASN A 35 7.07 -10.49 -4.70
CA ASN A 35 6.80 -11.50 -5.72
C ASN A 35 6.80 -10.90 -7.14
N THR A 36 6.24 -9.70 -7.32
CA THR A 36 6.29 -8.98 -8.61
C THR A 36 7.70 -8.51 -8.97
N ARG A 37 8.53 -8.14 -7.98
CA ARG A 37 9.92 -7.71 -8.20
C ARG A 37 10.88 -8.85 -8.52
N ASN A 38 10.61 -10.05 -8.01
CA ASN A 38 11.49 -11.20 -8.17
C ASN A 38 11.52 -11.72 -9.61
N ALA A 39 12.49 -12.58 -9.90
CA ALA A 39 12.57 -13.27 -11.18
C ALA A 39 11.40 -14.25 -11.35
N THR A 40 10.89 -14.36 -12.57
CA THR A 40 9.86 -15.35 -12.90
C THR A 40 10.35 -16.75 -12.56
N SER A 41 9.62 -17.45 -11.69
CA SER A 41 9.99 -18.78 -11.19
C SER A 41 8.75 -19.68 -11.19
N GLY A 42 8.74 -20.70 -12.06
CA GLY A 42 7.67 -21.70 -12.14
C GLY A 42 6.30 -21.08 -12.45
N ASP A 43 5.48 -20.89 -11.41
CA ASP A 43 4.11 -20.36 -11.47
C ASP A 43 3.99 -18.86 -11.14
N THR A 44 5.08 -18.19 -10.76
CA THR A 44 5.08 -16.76 -10.43
C THR A 44 5.68 -15.92 -11.54
N LEU A 45 4.88 -15.06 -12.15
CA LEU A 45 5.34 -14.05 -13.12
C LEU A 45 5.91 -12.86 -12.36
N GLY A 46 7.19 -12.60 -12.55
CA GLY A 46 7.92 -11.51 -11.90
C GLY A 46 8.83 -10.77 -12.88
N MET A 47 9.15 -9.51 -12.57
CA MET A 47 9.83 -8.58 -13.47
C MET A 47 11.36 -8.62 -13.40
N ASP A 48 11.94 -9.47 -12.55
CA ASP A 48 13.40 -9.61 -12.37
C ASP A 48 14.11 -8.27 -12.14
N CYS A 49 13.58 -7.47 -11.22
CA CYS A 49 14.00 -6.09 -10.98
C CYS A 49 15.44 -5.92 -10.48
N ASN A 50 16.13 -7.00 -10.14
CA ASN A 50 17.54 -6.99 -9.74
C ASN A 50 18.51 -7.18 -10.92
N ASN A 51 18.00 -7.46 -12.12
CA ASN A 51 18.82 -7.68 -13.30
C ASN A 51 19.16 -6.35 -13.99
N SER A 52 20.46 -6.09 -14.20
CA SER A 52 20.94 -4.85 -14.82
C SER A 52 20.62 -4.75 -16.32
N SER A 53 20.31 -5.88 -16.95
CA SER A 53 20.13 -6.04 -18.41
C SER A 53 18.67 -5.93 -18.86
N ILE A 54 17.73 -5.60 -17.98
CA ILE A 54 16.33 -5.39 -18.36
C ILE A 54 16.14 -4.08 -19.12
N SER A 55 15.08 -4.00 -19.94
CA SER A 55 14.70 -2.80 -20.67
C SER A 55 14.48 -1.61 -19.73
N ASP A 56 14.80 -0.40 -20.18
CA ASP A 56 14.54 0.82 -19.39
C ASP A 56 13.05 1.00 -19.05
N PHE A 57 12.17 0.46 -19.90
CA PHE A 57 10.74 0.40 -19.62
C PHE A 57 10.41 -0.50 -18.41
N ASP A 58 11.05 -1.67 -18.32
CA ASP A 58 10.85 -2.59 -17.20
C ASP A 58 11.48 -2.05 -15.90
N LYS A 59 12.58 -1.30 -16.00
CA LYS A 59 13.15 -0.55 -14.85
C LYS A 59 12.15 0.47 -14.30
N ALA A 60 11.48 1.22 -15.17
CA ALA A 60 10.44 2.15 -14.74
C ALA A 60 9.26 1.43 -14.07
N ALA A 61 8.87 0.27 -14.59
CA ALA A 61 7.84 -0.58 -13.98
C ALA A 61 8.27 -1.06 -12.57
N CYS A 62 9.51 -1.52 -12.40
CA CYS A 62 10.07 -1.90 -11.09
C CYS A 62 10.02 -0.77 -10.06
N VAL A 63 10.35 0.46 -10.46
CA VAL A 63 10.25 1.64 -9.58
C VAL A 63 8.79 1.93 -9.22
N SER A 64 7.86 1.81 -10.17
CA SER A 64 6.43 2.02 -9.91
C SER A 64 5.85 1.00 -8.92
N VAL A 65 6.30 -0.25 -8.98
CA VAL A 65 5.88 -1.33 -8.08
C VAL A 65 6.42 -1.10 -6.67
N ASP A 66 7.65 -0.59 -6.53
CA ASP A 66 8.24 -0.24 -5.22
C ASP A 66 7.48 0.92 -4.55
N LEU A 67 7.03 1.90 -5.35
CA LEU A 67 6.16 2.98 -4.89
C LEU A 67 4.76 2.51 -4.48
N GLY A 68 4.33 1.29 -4.85
CA GLY A 68 3.00 0.77 -4.54
C GLY A 68 2.69 0.76 -3.05
N LEU A 69 3.67 0.43 -2.20
CA LEU A 69 3.49 0.41 -0.75
C LEU A 69 3.33 1.83 -0.18
N PHE A 70 4.03 2.80 -0.75
CA PHE A 70 3.90 4.20 -0.39
C PHE A 70 2.54 4.78 -0.81
N TYR A 71 2.07 4.46 -2.03
CA TYR A 71 0.74 4.86 -2.50
C TYR A 71 -0.38 4.25 -1.66
N TRP A 72 -0.23 3.01 -1.20
CA TRP A 72 -1.18 2.38 -0.29
C TRP A 72 -1.28 3.13 1.04
N THR A 73 -0.14 3.41 1.68
CA THR A 73 -0.12 4.12 2.97
C THR A 73 -0.66 5.54 2.84
N ILE A 74 -0.24 6.31 1.83
CA ILE A 74 -0.78 7.65 1.61
C ILE A 74 -2.27 7.58 1.28
N GLY A 75 -2.70 6.68 0.39
CA GLY A 75 -4.10 6.54 0.02
C GLY A 75 -5.00 6.34 1.24
N LEU A 76 -4.59 5.49 2.19
CA LEU A 76 -5.36 5.24 3.41
C LEU A 76 -5.33 6.42 4.39
N ILE A 77 -4.22 7.14 4.52
CA ILE A 77 -4.15 8.37 5.33
C ILE A 77 -5.06 9.45 4.72
N THR A 78 -5.06 9.61 3.40
CA THR A 78 -5.90 10.59 2.71
C THR A 78 -7.38 10.24 2.85
N LEU A 79 -7.71 8.95 2.78
CA LEU A 79 -9.07 8.45 2.98
C LEU A 79 -9.54 8.64 4.44
N ALA A 80 -8.68 8.40 5.42
CA ALA A 80 -8.97 8.71 6.82
C ALA A 80 -9.13 10.22 7.06
N GLY A 81 -8.32 11.06 6.41
CA GLY A 81 -8.41 12.52 6.49
C GLY A 81 -9.65 13.10 5.81
N ALA A 82 -10.11 12.51 4.69
CA ALA A 82 -11.32 12.94 3.99
C ALA A 82 -12.63 12.67 4.77
N LEU A 83 -12.57 11.86 5.82
CA LEU A 83 -13.69 11.61 6.73
C LEU A 83 -13.83 12.67 7.84
N PHE A 84 -12.83 13.54 8.03
CA PHE A 84 -12.84 14.66 8.98
C PHE A 84 -13.32 15.96 8.33
#